data_AF-A0A1A6Y4M0-F1
#
_entry.id   AF-A0A1A6Y4M0-F1
#
_cell.length_a   1.000
_cell.length_b   1.000
_cell.length_c   1.000
_cell.angle_alpha   90.00
_cell.angle_beta   90.00
_cell.angle_gamma   90.00
#
_symmetry.space_group_name_H-M   'P 1'
#
loop_
_entity.id
_entity.type
_entity.pdbx_description
1 polymer ?
#
loop_
_entity_poly.entity_id
_entity_poly.type
_entity_poly.pdbx_seq_one_letter_code
_entity_poly.pdbx_strand_id
1 'polypeptide(L)'
;MMEAQSRDASYQRALKSADPVERQVGELVFQRTYIDKGLLAKEALLLRNRWIGNRYMSPVQATQAFTEAYTAAYRAAWARHFDLSEAPHKQPCAPSLALNDRAVITSLWRARQKADELGMPYDLFCEVVMERWIVGRKAKRPPLPNQLISGKLFGAWMRGHPTWAEASERLFLPAWDRRFFMEPSGEDPVHAAAMRALRADVLHAKDRSAQLARYLGAGGPLTEARAKAMFEADMVRDALAMVAVPAEVNDAPEGYVPACIGNRNDVRDMPCHNCPFAVQCSSVKRKVTRALNAAGASGDPRADRRREQNRNSQRKHREEQRRKLAA
;
A
#
# COMPACT_ATOMS: atom_id res chain seq x y z
N MET A 1 25.43 4.34 -7.34
CA MET A 1 24.75 3.40 -8.27
C MET A 1 24.82 1.96 -7.80
N MET A 2 26.00 1.41 -7.45
CA MET A 2 26.11 0.00 -7.01
C MET A 2 25.24 -0.38 -5.79
N GLU A 3 25.15 0.45 -4.74
CA GLU A 3 24.29 0.15 -3.57
C GLU A 3 22.80 0.07 -3.95
N ALA A 4 22.32 1.00 -4.78
CA ALA A 4 20.92 1.05 -5.21
C ALA A 4 20.55 -0.16 -6.07
N GLN A 5 21.44 -0.57 -6.99
CA GLN A 5 21.26 -1.75 -7.84
C GLN A 5 21.30 -3.05 -7.02
N SER A 6 22.24 -3.19 -6.08
CA SER A 6 22.32 -4.36 -5.19
C SER A 6 21.08 -4.49 -4.30
N ARG A 7 20.61 -3.37 -3.75
CA ARG A 7 19.35 -3.31 -2.99
C ARG A 7 18.16 -3.70 -3.85
N ASP A 8 18.06 -3.17 -5.07
CA ASP A 8 16.97 -3.51 -5.99
C ASP A 8 17.01 -4.98 -6.39
N ALA A 9 18.17 -5.55 -6.68
CA ALA A 9 18.29 -6.98 -6.96
C ALA A 9 17.77 -7.85 -5.80
N SER A 10 18.09 -7.48 -4.55
CA SER A 10 17.60 -8.18 -3.36
C SER A 10 16.08 -8.01 -3.18
N TYR A 11 15.57 -6.80 -3.45
CA TYR A 11 14.15 -6.47 -3.40
C TYR A 11 13.34 -7.24 -4.44
N GLN A 12 13.79 -7.25 -5.69
CA GLN A 12 13.15 -7.98 -6.78
C GLN A 12 13.19 -9.49 -6.54
N ARG A 13 14.30 -10.01 -6.00
CA ARG A 13 14.39 -11.42 -5.60
C ARG A 13 13.34 -11.77 -4.55
N ALA A 14 13.18 -10.92 -3.52
CA ALA A 14 12.17 -11.13 -2.50
C ALA A 14 10.77 -11.17 -3.11
N LEU A 15 10.39 -10.15 -3.90
CA LEU A 15 9.06 -10.07 -4.53
C LEU A 15 8.75 -11.24 -5.48
N LYS A 16 9.76 -11.76 -6.17
CA LYS A 16 9.61 -12.85 -7.14
C LYS A 16 9.73 -14.26 -6.55
N SER A 17 10.09 -14.41 -5.27
CA SER A 17 10.18 -15.75 -4.67
C SER A 17 8.81 -16.43 -4.72
N ALA A 18 8.77 -17.68 -5.17
CA ALA A 18 7.56 -18.49 -5.22
C ALA A 18 7.14 -18.98 -3.82
N ASP A 19 8.11 -19.16 -2.91
CA ASP A 19 7.85 -19.51 -1.51
C ASP A 19 7.31 -18.29 -0.75
N PRO A 20 6.06 -18.35 -0.25
CA PRO A 20 5.46 -17.25 0.52
C PRO A 20 6.28 -16.84 1.74
N VAL A 21 6.93 -17.80 2.41
CA VAL A 21 7.73 -17.56 3.62
C VAL A 21 9.02 -16.83 3.26
N GLU A 22 9.73 -17.26 2.22
CA GLU A 22 10.94 -16.57 1.75
C GLU A 22 10.63 -15.16 1.25
N ARG A 23 9.57 -15.00 0.46
CA ARG A 23 9.08 -13.68 0.01
C ARG A 23 8.84 -12.77 1.19
N GLN A 24 8.08 -13.25 2.19
CA GLN A 24 7.77 -12.50 3.40
C GLN A 24 9.02 -12.12 4.20
N VAL A 25 9.95 -13.05 4.38
CA VAL A 25 11.22 -12.76 5.08
C VAL A 25 12.03 -11.71 4.32
N GLY A 26 12.16 -11.84 3.00
CA GLY A 26 12.89 -10.89 2.16
C GLY A 26 12.30 -9.48 2.19
N GLU A 27 10.98 -9.35 2.11
CA GLU A 27 10.30 -8.07 2.25
C GLU A 27 10.52 -7.44 3.62
N LEU A 28 10.46 -8.23 4.69
CA LEU A 28 10.68 -7.75 6.06
C LEU A 28 12.16 -7.36 6.31
N VAL A 29 13.11 -8.06 5.68
CA VAL A 29 14.52 -7.68 5.69
C VAL A 29 14.70 -6.31 5.01
N PHE A 30 14.08 -6.10 3.85
CA PHE A 30 14.09 -4.80 3.18
C PHE A 30 13.50 -3.71 4.09
N GLN A 31 12.33 -3.95 4.67
CA GLN A 31 11.66 -3.00 5.56
C GLN A 31 12.55 -2.57 6.73
N ARG A 32 13.11 -3.53 7.48
CA ARG A 32 13.96 -3.23 8.65
C ARG A 32 15.27 -2.53 8.28
N THR A 33 15.74 -2.71 7.06
CA THR A 33 16.99 -2.09 6.58
C THR A 33 16.79 -0.63 6.17
N TYR A 34 15.65 -0.31 5.55
CA TYR A 34 15.46 0.98 4.88
C TYR A 34 14.39 1.88 5.51
N ILE A 35 13.41 1.31 6.23
CA ILE A 35 12.28 2.05 6.77
C ILE A 35 12.47 2.30 8.26
N ASP A 36 12.02 3.49 8.71
CA ASP A 36 12.07 3.84 10.13
C ASP A 36 11.16 2.93 10.98
N LYS A 37 11.66 2.51 12.15
CA LYS A 37 10.91 1.64 13.06
C LYS A 37 9.54 2.21 13.44
N GLY A 38 9.42 3.52 13.63
CA GLY A 38 8.17 4.17 14.02
C GLY A 38 7.17 4.26 12.87
N LEU A 39 7.62 4.15 11.62
CA LEU A 39 6.72 3.95 10.48
C LEU A 39 6.25 2.51 10.43
N LEU A 40 7.15 1.54 10.57
CA LEU A 40 6.80 0.10 10.57
C LEU A 40 5.80 -0.25 11.68
N ALA A 41 5.93 0.40 12.84
CA ALA A 41 5.05 0.21 13.98
C ALA A 41 3.60 0.62 13.75
N LYS A 42 3.29 1.38 12.69
CA LYS A 42 1.93 1.78 12.35
C LYS A 42 1.21 0.76 11.48
N GLU A 43 1.92 -0.16 10.81
CA GLU A 43 1.35 -0.97 9.73
C GLU A 43 0.16 -1.82 10.17
N ALA A 44 0.17 -2.36 11.41
CA ALA A 44 -0.95 -3.15 11.90
C ALA A 44 -2.23 -2.30 12.13
N LEU A 45 -2.08 -1.04 12.54
CA LEU A 45 -3.23 -0.11 12.70
C LEU A 45 -3.77 0.30 11.33
N LEU A 46 -2.87 0.60 10.40
CA LEU A 46 -3.23 1.05 9.06
C LEU A 46 -4.02 0.01 8.29
N LEU A 47 -3.76 -1.28 8.52
CA LEU A 47 -4.47 -2.37 7.84
C LEU A 47 -6.00 -2.30 8.02
N ARG A 48 -6.47 -1.76 9.16
CA ARG A 48 -7.91 -1.60 9.45
C ARG A 48 -8.57 -0.52 8.60
N ASN A 49 -7.84 0.56 8.29
CA ASN A 49 -8.38 1.73 7.60
C ASN A 49 -8.04 1.73 6.12
N ARG A 50 -6.95 1.07 5.72
CA ARG A 50 -6.47 0.96 4.35
C ARG A 50 -7.61 0.63 3.39
N TRP A 51 -7.56 1.23 2.20
CA TRP A 51 -8.47 0.91 1.10
C TRP A 51 -8.54 -0.60 0.90
N ILE A 52 -9.76 -1.13 0.80
CA ILE A 52 -10.00 -2.56 0.94
C ILE A 52 -9.20 -3.38 -0.07
N GLY A 53 -9.17 -2.96 -1.34
CA GLY A 53 -8.40 -3.64 -2.40
C GLY A 53 -6.90 -3.79 -2.14
N ASN A 54 -6.34 -3.02 -1.20
CA ASN A 54 -4.91 -3.04 -0.87
C ASN A 54 -4.59 -3.79 0.44
N ARG A 55 -5.59 -4.35 1.14
CA ARG A 55 -5.41 -4.95 2.47
C ARG A 55 -4.67 -6.29 2.45
N TYR A 56 -4.66 -6.96 1.30
CA TYR A 56 -3.87 -8.17 1.10
C TYR A 56 -2.40 -7.92 0.77
N MET A 57 -2.06 -6.69 0.38
CA MET A 57 -0.69 -6.30 0.05
C MET A 57 0.13 -6.11 1.33
N SER A 58 1.33 -6.69 1.37
CA SER A 58 2.32 -6.36 2.38
C SER A 58 2.66 -4.85 2.32
N PRO A 59 3.22 -4.25 3.39
CA PRO A 59 3.60 -2.84 3.36
C PRO A 59 4.55 -2.46 2.21
N VAL A 60 5.40 -3.41 1.78
CA VAL A 60 6.29 -3.22 0.63
C VAL A 60 5.50 -3.20 -0.67
N GLN A 61 4.66 -4.20 -0.90
CA GLN A 61 3.81 -4.29 -2.08
C GLN A 61 2.88 -3.07 -2.18
N ALA A 62 2.27 -2.67 -1.06
CA ALA A 62 1.43 -1.49 -0.94
C ALA A 62 2.19 -0.20 -1.30
N THR A 63 3.45 -0.07 -0.87
CA THR A 63 4.26 1.12 -1.18
C THR A 63 4.74 1.10 -2.64
N GLN A 64 5.00 -0.07 -3.23
CA GLN A 64 5.27 -0.22 -4.66
C GLN A 64 4.05 0.18 -5.50
N ALA A 65 2.86 -0.35 -5.18
CA ALA A 65 1.60 0.02 -5.85
C ALA A 65 1.30 1.53 -5.71
N PHE A 66 1.58 2.12 -4.54
CA PHE A 66 1.47 3.57 -4.38
C PHE A 66 2.47 4.34 -5.26
N THR A 67 3.69 3.84 -5.43
CA THR A 67 4.72 4.46 -6.29
C THR A 67 4.29 4.46 -7.76
N GLU A 68 3.67 3.37 -8.21
CA GLU A 68 3.10 3.24 -9.55
C GLU A 68 1.92 4.20 -9.75
N ALA A 69 0.98 4.24 -8.80
CA ALA A 69 -0.16 5.16 -8.82
C ALA A 69 0.29 6.64 -8.82
N TYR A 70 1.29 6.99 -8.01
CA TYR A 70 1.89 8.32 -7.99
C TYR A 70 2.52 8.68 -9.33
N THR A 71 3.27 7.76 -9.94
CA THR A 71 3.91 7.99 -11.25
C THR A 71 2.87 8.17 -12.34
N ALA A 72 1.82 7.34 -12.36
CA ALA A 72 0.71 7.46 -13.29
C ALA A 72 -0.02 8.80 -13.14
N ALA A 73 -0.37 9.19 -11.91
CA ALA A 73 -1.02 10.47 -11.64
C ALA A 73 -0.14 11.68 -12.01
N TYR A 74 1.17 11.59 -11.77
CA TYR A 74 2.12 12.65 -12.15
C TYR A 74 2.13 12.84 -13.68
N ARG A 75 2.15 11.75 -14.46
CA ARG A 75 2.11 11.81 -15.92
C ARG A 75 0.76 12.32 -16.43
N ALA A 76 -0.34 11.85 -15.87
CA ALA A 76 -1.68 12.33 -16.23
C ALA A 76 -1.84 13.83 -15.96
N ALA A 77 -1.35 14.31 -14.81
CA ALA A 77 -1.34 15.73 -14.49
C ALA A 77 -0.43 16.53 -15.42
N TRP A 78 0.73 15.98 -15.81
CA TRP A 78 1.62 16.61 -16.79
C TRP A 78 0.94 16.77 -18.15
N ALA A 79 0.30 15.70 -18.64
CA ALA A 79 -0.42 15.70 -19.90
C ALA A 79 -1.56 16.72 -19.93
N ARG A 80 -2.30 16.83 -18.82
CA ARG A 80 -3.48 17.70 -18.70
C ARG A 80 -3.12 19.17 -18.61
N HIS A 81 -2.07 19.52 -17.86
CA HIS A 81 -1.79 20.91 -17.46
C HIS A 81 -0.57 21.52 -18.12
N PHE A 82 0.28 20.73 -18.77
CA PHE A 82 1.55 21.20 -19.33
C PHE A 82 1.75 20.76 -20.78
N ASP A 83 2.00 19.48 -21.00
CA ASP A 83 2.32 18.95 -22.33
C ASP A 83 2.00 17.45 -22.44
N LEU A 84 1.16 17.08 -23.40
CA LEU A 84 0.75 15.70 -23.63
C LEU A 84 1.92 14.82 -24.14
N SER A 85 2.77 15.35 -25.01
CA SER A 85 3.88 14.63 -25.63
C SER A 85 5.03 14.34 -24.66
N GLU A 86 5.28 15.25 -23.71
CA GLU A 86 6.33 15.05 -22.72
C GLU A 86 5.92 14.10 -21.58
N ALA A 87 4.61 13.95 -21.34
CA ALA A 87 4.08 13.24 -20.18
C ALA A 87 4.59 11.80 -20.03
N PRO A 88 4.64 10.94 -21.09
CA PRO A 88 5.14 9.56 -20.97
C PRO A 88 6.59 9.48 -20.50
N HIS A 89 7.40 10.51 -20.78
CA HIS A 89 8.82 10.57 -20.44
C HIS A 89 9.08 11.10 -19.03
N LYS A 90 8.05 11.60 -18.32
CA LYS A 90 8.23 12.08 -16.94
C LYS A 90 8.42 10.91 -15.98
N GLN A 91 9.46 11.05 -15.16
CA GLN A 91 9.85 10.10 -14.12
C GLN A 91 10.13 10.88 -12.83
N PRO A 92 9.12 11.12 -11.98
CA PRO A 92 9.29 11.90 -10.75
C PRO A 92 10.07 11.14 -9.66
N CYS A 93 10.18 9.81 -9.80
CA CYS A 93 10.96 8.93 -8.96
C CYS A 93 11.33 7.67 -9.78
N ALA A 94 12.24 6.84 -9.26
CA ALA A 94 12.55 5.57 -9.91
C ALA A 94 11.33 4.62 -9.85
N PRO A 95 11.07 3.81 -10.90
CA PRO A 95 9.91 2.90 -10.94
C PRO A 95 9.90 1.85 -9.83
N SER A 96 11.07 1.28 -9.51
CA SER A 96 11.22 0.41 -8.34
C SER A 96 11.41 1.25 -7.10
N LEU A 97 10.62 0.97 -6.05
CA LEU A 97 10.82 1.55 -4.72
C LEU A 97 12.28 1.40 -4.26
N ALA A 98 12.88 0.24 -4.52
CA ALA A 98 14.25 -0.08 -4.14
C ALA A 98 15.33 0.55 -5.03
N LEU A 99 15.01 1.31 -6.08
CA LEU A 99 15.99 2.11 -6.81
C LEU A 99 16.07 3.55 -6.29
N ASN A 100 15.03 4.02 -5.60
CA ASN A 100 14.97 5.37 -5.07
C ASN A 100 15.96 5.62 -3.92
N ASP A 101 16.39 6.87 -3.74
CA ASP A 101 17.16 7.21 -2.54
C ASP A 101 16.32 7.01 -1.26
N ARG A 102 16.98 6.97 -0.10
CA ARG A 102 16.32 6.70 1.18
C ARG A 102 15.29 7.77 1.57
N ALA A 103 15.48 9.02 1.16
CA ALA A 103 14.55 10.12 1.46
C ALA A 103 13.28 9.99 0.62
N VAL A 104 13.40 9.63 -0.66
CA VAL A 104 12.28 9.34 -1.55
C VAL A 104 11.52 8.11 -1.09
N ILE A 105 12.21 7.00 -0.75
CA ILE A 105 11.58 5.81 -0.15
C ILE A 105 10.77 6.19 1.09
N THR A 106 11.35 6.97 1.99
CA THR A 106 10.67 7.41 3.22
C THR A 106 9.46 8.28 2.91
N SER A 107 9.55 9.15 1.90
CA SER A 107 8.47 10.05 1.51
C SER A 107 7.29 9.29 0.87
N LEU A 108 7.57 8.36 -0.04
CA LEU A 108 6.57 7.46 -0.63
C LEU A 108 5.91 6.60 0.44
N TRP A 109 6.68 6.06 1.38
CA TRP A 109 6.15 5.28 2.50
C TRP A 109 5.17 6.10 3.34
N ARG A 110 5.54 7.33 3.72
CA ARG A 110 4.68 8.23 4.51
C ARG A 110 3.42 8.64 3.75
N ALA A 111 3.53 8.94 2.46
CA ALA A 111 2.39 9.31 1.63
C ALA A 111 1.41 8.13 1.49
N ARG A 112 1.91 6.91 1.25
CA ARG A 112 1.11 5.69 1.25
C ARG A 112 0.44 5.45 2.60
N GLN A 113 1.18 5.55 3.72
CA GLN A 113 0.57 5.44 5.05
C GLN A 113 -0.54 6.46 5.24
N LYS A 114 -0.39 7.68 4.69
CA LYS A 114 -1.45 8.68 4.79
C LYS A 114 -2.68 8.32 3.97
N ALA A 115 -2.52 7.76 2.77
CA ALA A 115 -3.62 7.21 2.00
C ALA A 115 -4.33 6.06 2.75
N ASP A 116 -3.55 5.18 3.38
CA ASP A 116 -4.08 4.10 4.23
C ASP A 116 -4.90 4.64 5.41
N GLU A 117 -4.40 5.67 6.11
CA GLU A 117 -5.11 6.32 7.22
C GLU A 117 -6.48 6.87 6.79
N LEU A 118 -6.56 7.41 5.57
CA LEU A 118 -7.78 7.98 5.00
C LEU A 118 -8.68 6.93 4.32
N GLY A 119 -8.22 5.68 4.22
CA GLY A 119 -8.93 4.63 3.49
C GLY A 119 -9.11 4.91 2.00
N MET A 120 -8.19 5.66 1.39
CA MET A 120 -8.30 6.08 0.00
C MET A 120 -7.59 5.10 -0.95
N PRO A 121 -8.19 4.82 -2.13
CA PRO A 121 -7.45 4.27 -3.26
C PRO A 121 -6.23 5.13 -3.60
N TYR A 122 -5.11 4.51 -3.96
CA TYR A 122 -3.85 5.23 -4.16
C TYR A 122 -3.85 6.12 -5.40
N ASP A 123 -4.50 5.68 -6.47
CA ASP A 123 -4.72 6.44 -7.70
C ASP A 123 -5.52 7.71 -7.41
N LEU A 124 -6.65 7.57 -6.70
CA LEU A 124 -7.51 8.69 -6.31
C LEU A 124 -6.77 9.67 -5.39
N PHE A 125 -6.08 9.15 -4.38
CA PHE A 125 -5.27 9.97 -3.47
C PHE A 125 -4.27 10.83 -4.26
N CYS A 126 -3.51 10.21 -5.16
CA CYS A 126 -2.52 10.92 -5.96
C CYS A 126 -3.19 11.91 -6.91
N GLU A 127 -4.25 11.54 -7.61
CA GLU A 127 -4.98 12.44 -8.52
C GLU A 127 -5.47 13.71 -7.81
N VAL A 128 -6.15 13.56 -6.66
CA VAL A 128 -6.63 14.69 -5.87
C VAL A 128 -5.48 15.60 -5.44
N VAL A 129 -4.36 15.04 -4.97
CA VAL A 129 -3.18 15.85 -4.60
C VAL A 129 -2.63 16.60 -5.81
N MET A 130 -2.45 15.93 -6.95
CA MET A 130 -1.87 16.53 -8.17
C MET A 130 -2.73 17.70 -8.65
N GLU A 131 -4.03 17.49 -8.79
CA GLU A 131 -4.97 18.48 -9.30
C GLU A 131 -5.04 19.70 -8.38
N ARG A 132 -5.19 19.48 -7.06
CA ARG A 132 -5.26 20.56 -6.09
C ARG A 132 -3.93 21.30 -5.90
N TRP A 133 -2.80 20.62 -6.14
CA TRP A 133 -1.49 21.25 -6.12
C TRP A 133 -1.30 22.21 -7.31
N ILE A 134 -1.63 21.76 -8.52
CA ILE A 134 -1.45 22.55 -9.73
C ILE A 134 -2.46 23.70 -9.77
N VAL A 135 -3.76 23.39 -9.70
CA VAL A 135 -4.81 24.39 -9.82
C VAL A 135 -4.93 25.24 -8.56
N GLY A 136 -4.96 24.59 -7.39
CA GLY A 136 -5.20 25.26 -6.12
C GLY A 136 -4.02 26.12 -5.64
N ARG A 137 -2.78 25.73 -5.93
CA ARG A 137 -1.57 26.53 -5.59
C ARG A 137 -0.96 27.26 -6.77
N LYS A 138 -1.52 27.12 -7.98
CA LYS A 138 -0.93 27.65 -9.23
C LYS A 138 0.53 27.21 -9.39
N ALA A 139 0.82 25.97 -9.02
CA ALA A 139 2.17 25.43 -9.04
C ALA A 139 2.62 25.17 -10.48
N LYS A 140 3.86 25.54 -10.81
CA LYS A 140 4.44 25.35 -12.14
C LYS A 140 4.86 23.91 -12.45
N ARG A 141 4.77 23.01 -11.48
CA ARG A 141 5.10 21.59 -11.60
C ARG A 141 4.25 20.77 -10.63
N PRO A 142 3.93 19.50 -10.95
CA PRO A 142 3.31 18.60 -10.00
C PRO A 142 4.23 18.37 -8.78
N PRO A 143 3.67 18.00 -7.61
CA PRO A 143 4.42 17.82 -6.37
C PRO A 143 5.38 16.64 -6.44
N LEU A 144 6.53 16.77 -5.77
CA LEU A 144 7.47 15.68 -5.48
C LEU A 144 6.96 14.79 -4.33
N PRO A 145 7.52 13.59 -4.12
CA PRO A 145 7.03 12.66 -3.09
C PRO A 145 6.98 13.25 -1.67
N ASN A 146 7.97 14.06 -1.28
CA ASN A 146 8.02 14.72 0.03
C ASN A 146 6.96 15.83 0.20
N GLN A 147 6.31 16.25 -0.89
CA GLN A 147 5.32 17.31 -0.91
C GLN A 147 3.87 16.78 -0.90
N LEU A 148 3.66 15.49 -1.17
CA LEU A 148 2.32 14.88 -1.31
C LEU A 148 1.42 15.05 -0.09
N ILE A 149 2.01 15.09 1.11
CA ILE A 149 1.29 15.25 2.38
C ILE A 149 1.58 16.59 3.05
N SER A 150 2.10 17.57 2.28
CA SER A 150 2.61 18.83 2.82
C SER A 150 1.61 19.98 2.73
N GLY A 151 1.67 20.84 3.75
CA GLY A 151 0.99 22.14 3.78
C GLY A 151 -0.41 22.11 4.38
N LYS A 152 -0.85 23.30 4.82
CA LYS A 152 -2.07 23.50 5.61
C LYS A 152 -3.36 23.12 4.86
N LEU A 153 -3.32 23.11 3.53
CA LEU A 153 -4.49 22.83 2.69
C LEU A 153 -4.72 21.33 2.45
N PHE A 154 -3.76 20.45 2.76
CA PHE A 154 -3.87 19.02 2.49
C PHE A 154 -5.15 18.41 3.08
N GLY A 155 -5.44 18.71 4.35
CA GLY A 155 -6.67 18.22 4.99
C GLY A 155 -7.93 18.69 4.27
N ALA A 156 -7.95 19.93 3.77
CA ALA A 156 -9.07 20.47 3.03
C ALA A 156 -9.28 19.81 1.66
N TRP A 157 -8.20 19.45 0.98
CA TRP A 157 -8.26 18.75 -0.30
C TRP A 157 -8.83 17.34 -0.19
N MET A 158 -8.56 16.64 0.92
CA MET A 158 -8.99 15.26 1.14
C MET A 158 -10.41 15.15 1.71
N ARG A 159 -11.01 16.25 2.21
CA ARG A 159 -12.35 16.21 2.80
C ARG A 159 -13.38 15.77 1.75
N GLY A 160 -14.20 14.80 2.13
CA GLY A 160 -15.27 14.26 1.29
C GLY A 160 -14.83 13.18 0.31
N HIS A 161 -13.53 12.84 0.27
CA HIS A 161 -13.01 11.74 -0.55
C HIS A 161 -12.70 10.48 0.29
N PRO A 162 -12.88 9.27 -0.28
CA PRO A 162 -13.56 9.04 -1.56
C PRO A 162 -15.06 9.34 -1.44
N THR A 163 -15.65 9.90 -2.49
CA THR A 163 -17.11 9.88 -2.65
C THR A 163 -17.59 8.45 -2.92
N TRP A 164 -18.90 8.20 -2.79
CA TRP A 164 -19.46 6.89 -3.13
C TRP A 164 -19.20 6.48 -4.59
N ALA A 165 -19.33 7.42 -5.54
CA ALA A 165 -19.06 7.15 -6.95
C ALA A 165 -17.58 6.79 -7.17
N GLU A 166 -16.66 7.59 -6.62
CA GLU A 166 -15.21 7.34 -6.74
C GLU A 166 -14.81 5.98 -6.13
N ALA A 167 -15.42 5.61 -4.99
CA ALA A 167 -15.21 4.31 -4.37
C ALA A 167 -15.79 3.18 -5.23
N SER A 168 -17.03 3.33 -5.69
CA SER A 168 -17.76 2.33 -6.49
C SER A 168 -17.00 1.94 -7.77
N GLU A 169 -16.44 2.93 -8.47
CA GLU A 169 -15.64 2.74 -9.68
C GLU A 169 -14.39 1.89 -9.43
N ARG A 170 -13.91 1.80 -8.19
CA ARG A 170 -12.64 1.17 -7.81
C ARG A 170 -12.80 -0.12 -7.01
N LEU A 171 -14.03 -0.53 -6.72
CA LEU A 171 -14.32 -1.80 -6.05
C LEU A 171 -14.18 -2.97 -7.03
N PHE A 172 -13.46 -4.01 -6.61
CA PHE A 172 -13.27 -5.27 -7.36
C PHE A 172 -12.75 -5.07 -8.79
N LEU A 173 -11.80 -4.14 -8.96
CA LEU A 173 -11.10 -4.02 -10.23
C LEU A 173 -10.38 -5.34 -10.57
N PRO A 174 -10.25 -5.71 -11.86
CA PRO A 174 -9.60 -6.96 -12.25
C PRO A 174 -8.18 -7.15 -11.73
N ALA A 175 -7.48 -6.04 -11.42
CA ALA A 175 -6.13 -6.04 -10.86
C ALA A 175 -6.08 -6.30 -9.33
N TRP A 176 -7.22 -6.43 -8.66
CA TRP A 176 -7.26 -6.77 -7.23
C TRP A 176 -6.69 -8.17 -6.99
N ASP A 177 -6.21 -8.41 -5.77
CA ASP A 177 -5.72 -9.73 -5.37
C ASP A 177 -6.81 -10.79 -5.59
N ARG A 178 -6.44 -11.91 -6.24
CA ARG A 178 -7.36 -12.99 -6.58
C ARG A 178 -8.20 -13.47 -5.39
N ARG A 179 -7.67 -13.37 -4.17
CA ARG A 179 -8.38 -13.77 -2.94
C ARG A 179 -9.68 -13.00 -2.70
N PHE A 180 -9.87 -11.83 -3.30
CA PHE A 180 -11.15 -11.12 -3.25
C PHE A 180 -12.24 -11.77 -4.12
N PHE A 181 -11.87 -12.66 -5.02
CA PHE A 181 -12.75 -13.35 -5.97
C PHE A 181 -12.81 -14.85 -5.68
N MET A 182 -12.46 -15.26 -4.46
CA MET A 182 -12.42 -16.65 -4.03
C MET A 182 -13.18 -16.80 -2.72
N GLU A 183 -13.74 -17.99 -2.48
CA GLU A 183 -14.37 -18.32 -1.21
C GLU A 183 -13.29 -18.57 -0.16
N PRO A 184 -13.24 -17.83 0.96
CA PRO A 184 -12.21 -18.04 1.96
C PRO A 184 -12.38 -19.40 2.64
N SER A 185 -11.29 -20.15 2.82
CA SER A 185 -11.25 -21.44 3.52
C SER A 185 -11.47 -21.35 5.05
N GLY A 186 -11.75 -20.14 5.57
CA GLY A 186 -11.98 -19.86 6.99
C GLY A 186 -12.27 -18.39 7.24
N GLU A 187 -12.07 -17.93 8.48
CA GLU A 187 -12.24 -16.52 8.82
C GLU A 187 -11.22 -15.62 8.12
N ASP A 188 -11.71 -14.77 7.22
CA ASP A 188 -10.91 -13.74 6.57
C ASP A 188 -11.53 -12.35 6.79
N PRO A 189 -10.96 -11.53 7.70
CA PRO A 189 -11.49 -10.20 7.97
C PRO A 189 -11.32 -9.21 6.81
N VAL A 190 -10.37 -9.46 5.89
CA VAL A 190 -10.15 -8.65 4.70
C VAL A 190 -11.23 -8.95 3.66
N HIS A 191 -11.47 -10.23 3.37
CA HIS A 191 -12.55 -10.66 2.49
C HIS A 191 -13.92 -10.19 3.02
N ALA A 192 -14.18 -10.38 4.31
CA ALA A 192 -15.42 -9.93 4.94
C ALA A 192 -15.61 -8.41 4.85
N ALA A 193 -14.53 -7.61 4.93
CA ALA A 193 -14.60 -6.17 4.72
C ALA A 193 -14.94 -5.81 3.27
N ALA A 194 -14.42 -6.55 2.29
CA ALA A 194 -14.78 -6.38 0.88
C ALA A 194 -16.25 -6.70 0.61
N MET A 195 -16.77 -7.78 1.18
CA MET A 195 -18.19 -8.13 1.05
C MET A 195 -19.12 -7.08 1.69
N ARG A 196 -18.72 -6.48 2.81
CA ARG A 196 -19.46 -5.35 3.40
C ARG A 196 -19.44 -4.11 2.50
N ALA A 197 -18.30 -3.79 1.89
CA ALA A 197 -18.20 -2.66 0.98
C ALA A 197 -19.00 -2.88 -0.30
N LEU A 198 -18.96 -4.08 -0.87
CA LEU A 198 -19.80 -4.51 -1.99
C LEU A 198 -21.28 -4.31 -1.66
N ARG A 199 -21.73 -4.82 -0.50
CA ARG A 199 -23.12 -4.68 -0.07
C ARG A 199 -23.52 -3.21 0.06
N ALA A 200 -22.67 -2.39 0.68
CA ALA A 200 -22.94 -0.97 0.83
C ALA A 200 -23.04 -0.25 -0.52
N ASP A 201 -22.16 -0.60 -1.47
CA ASP A 201 -22.17 -0.08 -2.84
C ASP A 201 -23.48 -0.40 -3.58
N VAL A 202 -23.92 -1.65 -3.54
CA VAL A 202 -25.21 -2.08 -4.13
C VAL A 202 -26.38 -1.33 -3.50
N LEU A 203 -26.41 -1.18 -2.17
CA LEU A 203 -27.52 -0.54 -1.48
C LEU A 203 -27.56 0.99 -1.70
N HIS A 204 -26.41 1.61 -1.96
CA HIS A 204 -26.32 3.04 -2.25
C HIS A 204 -26.66 3.37 -3.71
N ALA A 205 -26.52 2.40 -4.63
CA ALA A 205 -26.80 2.60 -6.03
C ALA A 205 -28.29 2.95 -6.29
N LYS A 206 -28.50 3.82 -7.27
CA LYS A 206 -29.85 4.17 -7.75
C LYS A 206 -30.54 2.95 -8.37
N ASP A 207 -29.80 2.20 -9.18
CA ASP A 207 -30.22 0.91 -9.73
C ASP A 207 -29.45 -0.21 -9.03
N ARG A 208 -30.07 -0.79 -8.01
CA ARG A 208 -29.44 -1.81 -7.16
C ARG A 208 -29.24 -3.12 -7.88
N SER A 209 -30.19 -3.52 -8.73
CA SER A 209 -30.12 -4.77 -9.50
C SER A 209 -29.01 -4.69 -10.55
N ALA A 210 -28.91 -3.57 -11.27
CA ALA A 210 -27.79 -3.35 -12.19
C ALA A 210 -26.43 -3.31 -11.48
N GLN A 211 -26.37 -2.66 -10.31
CA GLN A 211 -25.15 -2.62 -9.51
C GLN A 211 -24.75 -4.02 -9.01
N LEU A 212 -25.72 -4.83 -8.58
CA LEU A 212 -25.49 -6.20 -8.14
C LEU A 212 -25.04 -7.09 -9.30
N ALA A 213 -25.61 -6.92 -10.50
CA ALA A 213 -25.23 -7.66 -11.70
C ALA A 213 -23.74 -7.51 -12.04
N ARG A 214 -23.15 -6.33 -11.79
CA ARG A 214 -21.70 -6.08 -11.94
C ARG A 214 -20.83 -7.04 -11.13
N TYR A 215 -21.31 -7.48 -9.97
CA TYR A 215 -20.57 -8.38 -9.08
C TYR A 215 -20.88 -9.87 -9.29
N LEU A 216 -22.02 -10.16 -9.92
CA LEU A 216 -22.46 -11.52 -10.28
C LEU A 216 -21.95 -11.97 -11.66
N GLY A 217 -21.53 -11.04 -12.51
CA GLY A 217 -21.03 -11.35 -13.86
C GLY A 217 -19.64 -12.00 -13.86
N ALA A 218 -19.24 -12.51 -15.02
CA ALA A 218 -17.95 -13.18 -15.22
C ALA A 218 -16.76 -12.37 -14.66
N GLY A 219 -15.94 -13.02 -13.84
CA GLY A 219 -14.82 -12.39 -13.13
C GLY A 219 -15.23 -11.58 -11.89
N GLY A 220 -16.51 -11.56 -11.54
CA GLY A 220 -17.04 -10.96 -10.32
C GLY A 220 -16.78 -11.80 -9.07
N PRO A 221 -16.89 -11.21 -7.87
CA PRO A 221 -16.55 -11.89 -6.62
C PRO A 221 -17.71 -12.65 -5.98
N LEU A 222 -18.91 -12.62 -6.57
CA LEU A 222 -20.14 -13.04 -5.90
C LEU A 222 -20.80 -14.22 -6.62
N THR A 223 -21.09 -15.29 -5.88
CA THR A 223 -21.95 -16.38 -6.37
C THR A 223 -23.42 -16.05 -6.19
N GLU A 224 -24.29 -16.68 -6.97
CA GLU A 224 -25.74 -16.60 -6.79
C GLU A 224 -26.16 -16.97 -5.36
N ALA A 225 -25.61 -18.06 -4.82
CA ALA A 225 -25.94 -18.52 -3.47
C ALA A 225 -25.62 -17.46 -2.40
N ARG A 226 -24.45 -16.81 -2.51
CA ARG A 226 -24.07 -15.74 -1.59
C ARG A 226 -24.91 -14.48 -1.82
N ALA A 227 -25.23 -14.13 -3.05
CA ALA A 227 -26.11 -12.99 -3.34
C ALA A 227 -27.49 -13.19 -2.69
N LYS A 228 -28.08 -14.38 -2.80
CA LYS A 228 -29.34 -14.74 -2.13
C LYS A 228 -29.27 -14.67 -0.60
N ALA A 229 -28.10 -14.89 -0.02
CA ALA A 229 -27.89 -14.73 1.42
C ALA A 229 -27.70 -13.27 1.85
N MET A 230 -27.36 -12.37 0.93
CA MET A 230 -27.01 -10.96 1.21
C MET A 230 -28.11 -9.96 0.83
N PHE A 231 -28.96 -10.30 -0.13
CA PHE A 231 -29.94 -9.41 -0.75
C PHE A 231 -31.31 -10.08 -0.92
N GLU A 232 -32.33 -9.26 -1.12
CA GLU A 232 -33.71 -9.70 -1.35
C GLU A 232 -33.84 -10.51 -2.65
N ALA A 233 -34.76 -11.48 -2.66
CA ALA A 233 -34.87 -12.47 -3.74
C ALA A 233 -35.24 -11.86 -5.11
N ASP A 234 -36.07 -10.81 -5.11
CA ASP A 234 -36.47 -10.07 -6.32
C ASP A 234 -35.28 -9.33 -6.94
N MET A 235 -34.48 -8.64 -6.12
CA MET A 235 -33.26 -7.96 -6.56
C MET A 235 -32.25 -8.92 -7.17
N VAL A 236 -32.04 -10.09 -6.54
CA VAL A 236 -31.11 -11.12 -7.06
C VAL A 236 -31.62 -11.68 -8.38
N ARG A 237 -32.92 -11.98 -8.49
CA ARG A 237 -33.52 -12.46 -9.75
C ARG A 237 -33.31 -11.44 -10.87
N ASP A 238 -33.61 -10.17 -10.62
CA ASP A 238 -33.52 -9.11 -11.63
C ASP A 238 -32.05 -8.85 -12.04
N ALA A 239 -31.11 -8.92 -11.09
CA ALA A 239 -29.69 -8.84 -11.39
C ALA A 239 -29.19 -10.01 -12.24
N LEU A 240 -29.60 -11.26 -11.93
CA LEU A 240 -29.24 -12.43 -12.71
C LEU A 240 -29.77 -12.37 -14.15
N ALA A 241 -30.94 -11.78 -14.36
CA ALA A 241 -31.49 -11.56 -15.70
C ALA A 241 -30.61 -10.63 -16.57
N MET A 242 -29.77 -9.79 -15.96
CA MET A 242 -28.82 -8.92 -16.65
C MET A 242 -27.45 -9.58 -16.89
N VAL A 243 -27.19 -10.72 -16.25
CA VAL A 243 -25.89 -11.40 -16.29
C VAL A 243 -25.89 -12.45 -17.40
N ALA A 244 -25.05 -12.23 -18.41
CA ALA A 244 -24.89 -13.19 -19.51
C ALA A 244 -24.13 -14.46 -19.07
N VAL A 245 -23.08 -14.29 -18.26
CA VAL A 245 -22.24 -15.38 -17.74
C VAL A 245 -22.03 -15.12 -16.25
N PRO A 246 -22.52 -16.00 -15.36
CA PRO A 246 -22.31 -15.87 -13.92
C PRO A 246 -20.84 -16.02 -13.51
N ALA A 247 -20.49 -15.44 -12.37
CA ALA A 247 -19.18 -15.61 -11.76
C ALA A 247 -18.96 -17.05 -11.28
N GLU A 248 -17.81 -17.61 -11.63
CA GLU A 248 -17.30 -18.84 -11.04
C GLU A 248 -16.32 -18.47 -9.91
N VAL A 249 -16.72 -18.78 -8.67
CA VAL A 249 -15.91 -18.48 -7.48
C VAL A 249 -15.41 -19.80 -6.91
N ASN A 250 -14.08 -19.96 -6.92
CA ASN A 250 -13.41 -21.15 -6.38
C ASN A 250 -12.99 -20.94 -4.92
N ASP A 251 -12.78 -22.04 -4.19
CA ASP A 251 -12.24 -21.99 -2.83
C ASP A 251 -10.79 -21.53 -2.81
N ALA A 252 -10.46 -20.65 -1.87
CA ALA A 252 -9.11 -20.20 -1.61
C ALA A 252 -8.27 -21.38 -1.08
N PRO A 253 -7.11 -21.67 -1.70
CA PRO A 253 -6.30 -22.84 -1.34
C PRO A 253 -5.67 -22.73 0.05
N GLU A 254 -5.56 -21.51 0.58
CA GLU A 254 -4.90 -21.21 1.84
C GLU A 254 -5.77 -20.30 2.69
N GLY A 255 -5.64 -20.42 4.01
CA GLY A 255 -6.31 -19.55 4.97
C GLY A 255 -5.72 -18.14 5.02
N TYR A 256 -6.46 -17.24 5.65
CA TYR A 256 -6.04 -15.86 5.83
C TYR A 256 -4.73 -15.74 6.64
N VAL A 257 -3.82 -14.90 6.15
CA VAL A 257 -2.65 -14.42 6.89
C VAL A 257 -2.61 -12.89 6.80
N PRO A 258 -2.48 -12.16 7.91
CA PRO A 258 -2.50 -10.71 7.88
C PRO A 258 -1.25 -10.16 7.19
N ALA A 259 -1.45 -9.17 6.31
CA ALA A 259 -0.36 -8.52 5.57
C ALA A 259 0.70 -7.84 6.46
N CYS A 260 0.37 -7.56 7.73
CA CYS A 260 1.30 -7.01 8.71
C CYS A 260 2.11 -8.06 9.49
N ILE A 261 1.98 -9.36 9.18
CA ILE A 261 2.68 -10.42 9.92
C ILE A 261 4.20 -10.21 9.88
N GLY A 262 4.86 -10.36 11.03
CA GLY A 262 6.31 -10.18 11.16
C GLY A 262 6.79 -8.73 11.27
N ASN A 263 5.92 -7.73 11.08
CA ASN A 263 6.27 -6.31 11.26
C ASN A 263 6.62 -5.95 12.70
N ARG A 264 7.47 -4.94 12.85
CA ARG A 264 7.79 -4.37 14.16
C ARG A 264 6.57 -3.62 14.67
N ASN A 265 6.20 -3.86 15.92
CA ASN A 265 5.07 -3.22 16.59
C ASN A 265 5.58 -2.80 17.97
N ASP A 266 5.91 -1.52 18.16
CA ASP A 266 6.36 -0.95 19.45
C ASP A 266 5.47 0.21 19.92
N VAL A 267 4.32 0.43 19.26
CA VAL A 267 3.33 1.43 19.63
C VAL A 267 2.41 0.87 20.74
N ARG A 268 2.04 1.72 21.70
CA ARG A 268 1.08 1.41 22.77
C ARG A 268 -0.32 1.18 22.17
N ASP A 269 -1.13 0.31 22.78
CA ASP A 269 -2.51 0.01 22.35
C ASP A 269 -2.65 -0.65 20.97
N MET A 270 -1.60 -1.36 20.54
CA MET A 270 -1.62 -2.05 19.26
C MET A 270 -2.56 -3.27 19.27
N PRO A 271 -3.28 -3.53 18.16
CA PRO A 271 -4.16 -4.72 18.04
C PRO A 271 -3.37 -6.04 18.15
N CYS A 272 -2.04 -5.98 18.09
CA CYS A 272 -1.15 -7.12 18.15
C CYS A 272 -1.16 -7.86 19.49
N HIS A 273 -1.55 -7.23 20.59
CA HIS A 273 -1.57 -7.87 21.91
C HIS A 273 -2.58 -9.02 21.99
N ASN A 274 -3.71 -8.90 21.30
CA ASN A 274 -4.78 -9.90 21.26
C ASN A 274 -4.90 -10.55 19.86
N CYS A 275 -3.84 -10.50 19.07
CA CYS A 275 -3.87 -11.01 17.70
C CYS A 275 -3.72 -12.53 17.67
N PRO A 276 -4.60 -13.27 16.97
CA PRO A 276 -4.50 -14.73 16.88
C PRO A 276 -3.22 -15.20 16.18
N PHE A 277 -2.57 -14.32 15.40
CA PHE A 277 -1.32 -14.60 14.71
C PHE A 277 -0.06 -14.26 15.54
N ALA A 278 -0.17 -13.92 16.84
CA ALA A 278 0.96 -13.44 17.64
C ALA A 278 2.16 -14.43 17.68
N VAL A 279 1.89 -15.73 17.79
CA VAL A 279 2.92 -16.79 17.79
C VAL A 279 3.62 -16.88 16.44
N GLN A 280 2.85 -16.96 15.35
CA GLN A 280 3.38 -17.01 13.99
C GLN A 280 4.17 -15.73 13.66
N CYS A 281 3.64 -14.57 14.03
CA CYS A 281 4.29 -13.27 13.88
C CYS A 281 5.65 -13.23 14.59
N SER A 282 5.73 -13.75 15.82
CA SER A 282 6.98 -13.85 16.57
C SER A 282 7.98 -14.81 15.92
N SER A 283 7.50 -15.93 15.36
CA SER A 283 8.33 -16.86 14.59
C SER A 283 8.95 -16.19 13.36
N VAL A 284 8.15 -15.48 12.57
CA VAL A 284 8.61 -14.73 11.40
C VAL A 284 9.62 -13.65 11.82
N LYS A 285 9.35 -12.90 12.91
CA LYS A 285 10.29 -11.89 13.43
C LYS A 285 11.68 -12.48 13.74
N ARG A 286 11.73 -13.69 14.29
CA ARG A 286 12.99 -14.40 14.56
C ARG A 286 13.70 -14.80 13.27
N LYS A 287 12.99 -15.35 12.28
CA LYS A 287 13.57 -15.67 10.96
C LYS A 287 14.20 -14.44 10.29
N VAL A 288 13.51 -13.31 10.30
CA VAL A 288 14.03 -12.05 9.75
C VAL A 288 15.27 -11.57 10.50
N THR A 289 15.29 -11.66 11.83
CA THR A 289 16.45 -11.28 12.63
C THR A 289 17.65 -12.16 12.34
N ARG A 290 17.45 -13.47 12.18
CA ARG A 290 18.51 -14.40 11.76
C ARG A 290 19.04 -14.05 10.37
N ALA A 291 18.17 -13.74 9.42
CA ALA A 291 18.56 -13.35 8.07
C ALA A 291 19.39 -12.04 8.05
N LEU A 292 19.01 -11.05 8.86
CA LEU A 292 19.80 -9.81 9.02
C LEU A 292 21.19 -10.08 9.62
N ASN A 293 21.24 -10.87 10.70
CA ASN A 293 22.51 -11.23 11.34
C ASN A 293 23.43 -12.01 10.41
N ALA A 294 22.88 -12.95 9.62
CA ALA A 294 23.64 -13.72 8.63
C ALA A 294 24.22 -12.83 7.51
N ALA A 295 23.55 -11.72 7.18
CA ALA A 295 24.04 -10.70 6.26
C ALA A 295 25.03 -9.70 6.90
N GLY A 296 25.47 -9.95 8.15
CA GLY A 296 26.39 -9.06 8.88
C GLY A 296 25.75 -7.78 9.40
N ALA A 297 24.42 -7.65 9.33
CA ALA A 297 23.69 -6.50 9.84
C ALA A 297 23.14 -6.79 11.24
N SER A 298 22.99 -5.77 12.09
CA SER A 298 22.27 -5.98 13.35
C SER A 298 20.77 -6.18 13.13
N GLY A 299 20.06 -6.48 14.21
CA GLY A 299 18.60 -6.49 14.20
C GLY A 299 17.97 -5.15 13.78
N ASP A 300 18.69 -4.02 13.86
CA ASP A 300 18.28 -2.68 13.42
C ASP A 300 19.37 -1.97 12.57
N PRO A 301 19.53 -2.35 11.28
CA PRO A 301 20.57 -1.80 10.41
C PRO A 301 20.48 -0.28 10.24
N ARG A 302 19.29 0.30 10.41
CA ARG A 302 19.05 1.73 10.25
C ARG A 302 19.59 2.52 11.44
N ALA A 303 19.39 2.01 12.66
CA ALA A 303 19.96 2.59 13.86
C ALA A 303 21.49 2.58 13.82
N ASP A 304 22.10 1.48 13.37
CA ASP A 304 23.56 1.37 13.25
C ASP A 304 24.13 2.39 12.27
N ARG A 305 23.54 2.50 11.08
CA ARG A 305 23.95 3.51 10.09
C ARG A 305 23.83 4.92 10.66
N ARG A 306 22.77 5.24 11.40
CA ARG A 306 22.61 6.56 12.02
C ARG A 306 23.72 6.83 13.04
N ARG A 307 24.07 5.84 13.87
CA ARG A 307 25.18 5.95 14.84
C ARG A 307 26.50 6.17 14.11
N GLU A 308 26.75 5.45 13.03
CA GLU A 308 27.94 5.61 12.20
C GLU A 308 28.03 7.01 11.57
N GLN A 309 26.94 7.48 10.96
CA GLN A 309 26.86 8.83 10.38
C GLN A 309 27.13 9.91 11.44
N ASN A 310 26.51 9.79 12.61
CA ASN A 310 26.74 10.73 13.72
C ASN A 310 28.20 10.74 14.17
N ARG A 311 28.83 9.56 14.30
CA ARG A 311 30.27 9.45 14.63
C ARG A 311 31.14 10.12 13.56
N ASN A 312 30.84 9.90 12.29
CA ASN A 312 31.57 10.50 11.16
C ASN A 312 31.40 12.03 11.12
N SER A 313 30.19 12.53 11.33
CA SER A 313 29.91 13.98 11.38
C SER A 313 30.64 14.65 12.55
N GLN A 314 30.62 14.04 13.74
CA GLN A 314 31.39 14.54 14.88
C GLN A 314 32.90 14.51 14.65
N ARG A 315 33.43 13.46 13.99
CA ARG A 315 34.85 13.39 13.61
C ARG A 315 35.23 14.55 12.69
N LYS A 316 34.48 14.75 11.60
CA LYS A 316 34.71 15.87 10.65
C LYS A 316 34.63 17.23 11.33
N HIS A 317 33.63 17.43 12.20
CA HIS A 317 33.49 18.68 12.95
C HIS A 317 34.71 18.93 13.86
N ARG A 318 35.19 17.91 14.57
CA ARG A 318 36.40 18.01 15.40
C ARG A 318 37.66 18.29 14.58
N GLU A 319 37.80 17.68 13.40
CA GLU A 319 38.91 17.96 12.47
C GLU A 319 38.88 19.39 11.95
N GLU A 320 37.70 19.90 11.60
CA GLU A 320 37.53 21.29 11.14
C GLU A 320 37.83 22.31 12.25
N GLN A 321 37.39 22.05 13.47
CA GLN A 321 37.71 22.89 14.64
C GLN A 321 39.22 22.91 14.91
N ARG A 322 39.89 21.76 14.84
CA ARG A 322 41.36 21.69 14.97
C ARG A 322 42.07 22.47 13.87
N ARG A 323 41.60 22.41 12.63
CA ARG A 323 42.16 23.21 11.51
C ARG A 323 41.98 24.71 11.73
N LYS A 324 40.82 25.14 12.25
CA LYS A 324 40.55 26.55 12.58
C LYS A 324 41.38 27.08 13.75
N LEU A 325 41.72 26.23 14.71
CA LEU A 325 42.60 26.59 15.84
C LEU A 325 44.09 26.61 15.47
N ALA A 326 44.45 25.94 14.36
CA ALA A 326 45.83 25.86 13.87
C ALA A 326 46.14 26.90 12.75
N ALA A 327 45.14 27.69 12.34
CA ALA A 327 45.24 28.78 11.38
C ALA A 327 45.12 30.11 12.10
#